data_AF-A0A6D2HQ11-F1
#
_entry.id   AF-A0A6D2HQ11-F1
#
_cell.length_a   1.000
_cell.length_b   1.000
_cell.length_c   1.000
_cell.angle_alpha   90.00
_cell.angle_beta   90.00
_cell.angle_gamma   90.00
#
_symmetry.space_group_name_H-M   'P 1'
#
loop_
_entity.id
_entity.type
_entity.pdbx_description
1 polymer ?
#
loop_
_entity_poly.entity_id
_entity_poly.type
_entity_poly.pdbx_seq_one_letter_code
_entity_poly.pdbx_strand_id
1 'polypeptide(L)'
;MEVEKLPWELEVEILSRVPPLSLVRFRTVCKRWQTLFNDKMFINNHLAHSRPQFILCTKSQIYSACIHDLDGNDPSIKMRKLVLDYPNFMLPKKIVYCDGFLLCISDQGVAVWNPWLRQTRWLDYHESCGIRKYGILYDIKSNGYKILRYVIDLDACLANRKIQIYEIASNAWKVVNVEDTLKENLIYLSNSVSLNGTLYYIAFTYEDSCWYSIRRFTCATEKFDTLCRLPCKNVRENTRVLALFKRDRLSVLEQCDATNEIVVWVTKENIKNEDDEAVLWVKFMTVSISIPKLYHKNYNFICDPCYFIDDTDDKRLVVCFGDQFGQACIYIVKGHELKKIKIDPMVESLTNVCAYIPSLVPILGQI
;
A
#
# COMPACT_ATOMS: atom_id res chain seq x y z
N MET A 1 -3.13 -39.82 33.32
CA MET A 1 -2.26 -38.71 32.90
C MET A 1 -3.15 -37.55 32.52
N GLU A 2 -3.19 -36.50 33.35
CA GLU A 2 -3.75 -35.23 32.91
C GLU A 2 -2.86 -34.70 31.79
N VAL A 3 -3.47 -34.36 30.65
CA VAL A 3 -2.75 -33.66 29.58
C VAL A 3 -2.48 -32.27 30.11
N GLU A 4 -1.20 -31.95 30.37
CA GLU A 4 -0.79 -30.58 30.67
C GLU A 4 -1.28 -29.67 29.55
N LYS A 5 -2.22 -28.79 29.88
CA LYS A 5 -2.77 -27.82 28.93
C LYS A 5 -1.85 -26.61 28.91
N LEU A 6 -1.49 -26.17 27.71
CA LEU A 6 -0.73 -24.95 27.53
C LEU A 6 -1.53 -23.77 28.15
N PRO A 7 -0.88 -22.90 28.95
CA PRO A 7 -1.50 -21.66 29.42
C PRO A 7 -2.04 -20.82 28.26
N TRP A 8 -3.15 -20.11 28.50
CA TRP A 8 -3.83 -19.36 27.45
C TRP A 8 -2.97 -18.25 26.85
N GLU A 9 -2.20 -17.60 27.69
CA GLU A 9 -1.33 -16.50 27.32
C GLU A 9 -0.27 -16.99 26.32
N LEU A 10 0.26 -18.19 26.53
CA LEU A 10 1.21 -18.83 25.62
C LEU A 10 0.53 -19.31 24.33
N GLU A 11 -0.71 -19.82 24.40
CA GLU A 11 -1.49 -20.11 23.18
C GLU A 11 -1.67 -18.86 22.32
N VAL A 12 -2.07 -17.73 22.93
CA VAL A 12 -2.25 -16.45 22.25
C VAL A 12 -0.94 -15.94 21.64
N GLU A 13 0.16 -16.03 22.39
CA GLU A 13 1.47 -15.65 21.90
C GLU A 13 1.89 -16.49 20.68
N ILE A 14 1.76 -17.82 20.76
CA ILE A 14 2.06 -18.72 19.64
C ILE A 14 1.20 -18.37 18.44
N LEU A 15 -0.12 -18.27 18.61
CA LEU A 15 -1.07 -17.98 17.53
C LEU A 15 -0.81 -16.61 16.89
N SER A 16 -0.33 -15.62 17.64
CA SER A 16 0.03 -14.30 17.10
C SER A 16 1.19 -14.33 16.10
N ARG A 17 2.03 -15.38 16.12
CA ARG A 17 3.17 -15.57 15.20
C ARG A 17 2.86 -16.54 14.06
N VAL A 18 1.70 -17.21 14.09
CA VAL A 18 1.29 -18.16 13.06
C VAL A 18 0.88 -17.42 11.78
N PRO A 19 1.21 -17.94 10.58
CA PRO A 19 0.80 -17.32 9.32
C PRO A 19 -0.73 -17.15 9.23
N PRO A 20 -1.23 -16.00 8.70
CA PRO A 20 -2.66 -15.71 8.56
C PRO A 20 -3.50 -16.83 7.95
N LEU A 21 -2.97 -17.53 6.94
CA LEU A 21 -3.68 -18.62 6.27
C LEU A 21 -3.98 -19.79 7.20
N SER A 22 -3.05 -20.11 8.09
CA SER A 22 -3.24 -21.15 9.10
C SER A 22 -4.28 -20.69 10.11
N LEU A 23 -4.22 -19.43 10.55
CA LEU A 23 -5.20 -18.86 11.48
C LEU A 23 -6.63 -18.86 10.91
N VAL A 24 -6.79 -18.53 9.62
CA VAL A 24 -8.10 -18.61 8.95
C VAL A 24 -8.65 -20.04 9.00
N ARG A 25 -7.82 -21.07 8.81
CA ARG A 25 -8.24 -22.47 8.94
C ARG A 25 -8.53 -22.82 10.40
N PHE A 26 -7.74 -22.31 11.34
CA PHE A 26 -7.91 -22.57 12.77
C PHE A 26 -9.21 -21.99 13.35
N ARG A 27 -9.88 -21.07 12.65
CA ARG A 27 -11.23 -20.61 13.00
C ARG A 27 -12.24 -21.75 13.13
N THR A 28 -12.04 -22.87 12.44
CA THR A 28 -12.96 -24.02 12.48
C THR A 28 -12.62 -25.04 13.57
N VAL A 29 -11.48 -24.88 14.27
CA VAL A 29 -11.01 -25.84 15.27
C VAL A 29 -11.78 -25.70 16.58
N CYS A 30 -11.96 -24.48 17.09
CA CYS A 30 -12.76 -24.24 18.29
C CYS A 30 -13.31 -22.81 18.35
N LYS A 31 -14.40 -22.62 19.11
CA LYS A 31 -15.04 -21.30 19.31
C LYS A 31 -14.09 -20.29 19.95
N ARG A 32 -13.22 -20.73 20.87
CA ARG A 32 -12.27 -19.87 21.59
C ARG A 32 -11.30 -19.19 20.61
N TRP A 33 -10.73 -19.95 19.67
CA TRP A 33 -9.86 -19.42 18.64
C TRP A 33 -10.61 -18.57 17.61
N GLN A 34 -11.82 -18.97 17.23
CA GLN A 34 -12.67 -18.15 16.36
C GLN A 34 -12.93 -16.76 16.97
N THR A 35 -13.23 -16.67 18.26
CA THR A 35 -13.40 -15.41 18.99
C THR A 35 -12.08 -14.64 19.07
N LEU A 36 -10.98 -15.29 19.43
CA LEU A 36 -9.65 -14.67 19.52
C LEU A 36 -9.24 -14.02 18.19
N PHE A 37 -9.47 -14.68 17.06
CA PHE A 37 -9.05 -14.16 15.75
C PHE A 37 -9.90 -12.99 15.24
N ASN A 38 -10.98 -12.64 15.95
CA ASN A 38 -11.77 -11.43 15.71
C ASN A 38 -11.47 -10.33 16.74
N ASP A 39 -10.68 -10.61 17.77
CA ASP A 39 -10.30 -9.64 18.78
C ASP A 39 -9.32 -8.60 18.20
N LYS A 40 -9.59 -7.31 18.45
CA LYS A 40 -8.78 -6.21 17.89
C LYS A 40 -7.35 -6.24 18.43
N MET A 41 -7.14 -6.60 19.70
CA MET A 41 -5.82 -6.65 20.30
C MET A 41 -5.00 -7.79 19.70
N PHE A 42 -5.61 -8.97 19.54
CA PHE A 42 -4.99 -10.09 18.84
C PHE A 42 -4.62 -9.74 17.40
N ILE A 43 -5.55 -9.12 16.64
CA ILE A 43 -5.29 -8.71 15.27
C ILE A 43 -4.13 -7.71 15.20
N ASN A 44 -4.09 -6.70 16.05
CA ASN A 44 -3.00 -5.73 16.08
C ASN A 44 -1.65 -6.38 16.43
N ASN A 45 -1.65 -7.30 17.41
CA ASN A 45 -0.46 -8.04 17.79
C ASN A 45 0.01 -8.99 16.66
N HIS A 46 -0.92 -9.70 16.03
CA HIS A 46 -0.64 -10.57 14.89
C HIS A 46 -0.09 -9.77 13.71
N LEU A 47 -0.70 -8.62 13.43
CA LEU A 47 -0.20 -7.68 12.44
C LEU A 47 1.23 -7.32 12.81
N ALA A 48 1.55 -6.90 14.04
CA ALA A 48 2.91 -6.48 14.43
C ALA A 48 3.99 -7.52 14.09
N HIS A 49 3.67 -8.81 14.14
CA HIS A 49 4.56 -9.91 13.76
C HIS A 49 4.53 -10.29 12.27
N SER A 50 3.53 -9.82 11.53
CA SER A 50 3.34 -10.14 10.12
C SER A 50 4.36 -9.44 9.23
N ARG A 51 5.00 -10.20 8.33
CA ARG A 51 5.93 -9.66 7.34
C ARG A 51 5.18 -9.17 6.09
N PRO A 52 5.62 -8.07 5.46
CA PRO A 52 5.11 -7.67 4.16
C PRO A 52 5.40 -8.74 3.09
N GLN A 53 4.53 -8.77 2.09
CA GLN A 53 4.66 -9.57 0.86
C GLN A 53 4.20 -8.71 -0.31
N PHE A 54 4.44 -9.15 -1.55
CA PHE A 54 3.96 -8.42 -2.72
C PHE A 54 2.70 -9.04 -3.29
N ILE A 55 1.73 -8.19 -3.61
CA ILE A 55 0.61 -8.53 -4.49
C ILE A 55 1.00 -8.13 -5.89
N LEU A 56 0.95 -9.07 -6.82
CA LEU A 56 1.37 -8.92 -8.21
C LEU A 56 0.16 -9.10 -9.09
N CYS A 57 -0.14 -8.12 -9.92
CA CYS A 57 -1.23 -8.18 -10.90
C CYS A 57 -0.65 -8.30 -12.30
N THR A 58 -1.22 -9.22 -13.10
CA THR A 58 -1.00 -9.30 -14.54
C THR A 58 -2.27 -8.86 -15.27
N LYS A 59 -2.38 -9.12 -16.57
CA LYS A 59 -3.61 -8.84 -17.32
C LYS A 59 -4.74 -9.79 -16.92
N SER A 60 -4.42 -11.05 -16.58
CA SER A 60 -5.42 -12.09 -16.30
C SER A 60 -5.33 -12.73 -14.92
N GLN A 61 -4.24 -12.53 -14.15
CA GLN A 61 -4.05 -13.14 -12.84
C GLN A 61 -3.58 -12.18 -11.74
N ILE A 62 -3.91 -12.54 -10.49
CA ILE A 62 -3.36 -11.89 -9.29
C ILE A 62 -2.62 -12.94 -8.46
N TYR A 63 -1.45 -12.60 -7.96
CA TYR A 63 -0.63 -13.47 -7.11
C TYR A 63 -0.20 -12.76 -5.84
N SER A 64 0.00 -13.51 -4.76
CA SER A 64 0.85 -13.09 -3.65
C SER A 64 2.23 -13.75 -3.78
N ALA A 65 3.28 -12.96 -3.61
CA ALA A 65 4.67 -13.39 -3.55
C ALA A 65 5.18 -13.19 -2.13
N CYS A 66 5.22 -14.28 -1.35
CA CYS A 66 5.74 -14.29 0.00
C CYS A 66 7.23 -14.65 -0.02
N ILE A 67 8.06 -13.84 0.62
CA ILE A 67 9.49 -14.12 0.75
C ILE A 67 9.70 -14.96 2.00
N HIS A 68 10.13 -16.20 1.82
CA HIS A 68 10.53 -17.10 2.89
C HIS A 68 12.02 -16.96 3.17
N ASP A 69 12.38 -17.17 4.44
CA ASP A 69 13.75 -17.17 4.91
C ASP A 69 14.54 -15.90 4.52
N LEU A 70 13.91 -14.73 4.71
CA LEU A 70 14.56 -13.43 4.47
C LEU A 70 15.83 -13.25 5.32
N ASP A 71 15.89 -13.94 6.47
CA ASP A 71 17.01 -13.92 7.40
C ASP A 71 18.10 -14.95 7.08
N GLY A 72 17.79 -15.93 6.22
CA GLY A 72 18.74 -16.94 5.78
C GLY A 72 19.56 -16.50 4.58
N ASN A 73 20.52 -17.34 4.21
CA ASN A 73 21.41 -17.08 3.08
C ASN A 73 20.71 -17.26 1.72
N ASP A 74 19.60 -18.01 1.69
CA ASP A 74 18.88 -18.31 0.46
C ASP A 74 17.38 -17.97 0.53
N PRO A 75 17.01 -16.67 0.57
CA PRO A 75 15.60 -16.29 0.52
C PRO A 75 14.97 -16.81 -0.77
N SER A 76 13.78 -17.39 -0.62
CA SER A 76 12.99 -17.98 -1.69
C SER A 76 11.61 -17.33 -1.75
N ILE A 77 10.95 -17.40 -2.90
CA ILE A 77 9.60 -16.87 -3.08
C ILE A 77 8.61 -18.02 -3.15
N LYS A 78 7.57 -17.95 -2.33
CA LYS A 78 6.38 -18.78 -2.49
C LYS A 78 5.28 -17.97 -3.15
N MET A 79 4.94 -18.39 -4.36
CA MET A 79 3.86 -17.82 -5.14
C MET A 79 2.53 -18.47 -4.76
N ARG A 80 1.48 -17.65 -4.69
CA ARG A 80 0.11 -18.12 -4.51
C ARG A 80 -0.82 -17.32 -5.41
N LYS A 81 -1.55 -18.01 -6.28
CA LYS A 81 -2.64 -17.39 -7.04
C LYS A 81 -3.76 -16.96 -6.09
N LEU A 82 -4.18 -15.71 -6.23
CA LEU A 82 -5.31 -15.13 -5.50
C LEU A 82 -6.52 -15.05 -6.45
N VAL A 83 -7.70 -15.25 -5.88
CA VAL A 83 -8.97 -15.15 -6.62
C VAL A 83 -9.70 -13.93 -6.09
N LEU A 84 -9.92 -12.97 -6.98
CA LEU A 84 -10.81 -11.85 -6.74
C LEU A 84 -12.17 -12.25 -7.31
N ASP A 85 -13.14 -12.50 -6.43
CA ASP A 85 -14.50 -12.86 -6.83
C ASP A 85 -15.18 -11.64 -7.47
N TYR A 86 -15.12 -11.55 -8.81
CA TYR A 86 -15.74 -10.49 -9.61
C TYR A 86 -16.64 -11.10 -10.70
N PRO A 87 -17.88 -10.58 -10.90
CA PRO A 87 -18.79 -11.10 -11.92
C PRO A 87 -18.34 -10.86 -13.36
N ASN A 88 -17.48 -9.86 -13.62
CA ASN A 88 -17.02 -9.48 -14.97
C ASN A 88 -15.49 -9.60 -15.09
N PHE A 89 -14.98 -9.86 -16.29
CA PHE A 89 -13.63 -10.44 -16.49
C PHE A 89 -12.41 -9.49 -16.30
N MET A 90 -12.58 -8.25 -15.82
CA MET A 90 -11.49 -7.28 -15.81
C MET A 90 -10.79 -7.19 -14.44
N LEU A 91 -9.51 -7.56 -14.41
CA LEU A 91 -8.65 -7.38 -13.24
C LEU A 91 -8.41 -5.90 -12.91
N PRO A 92 -8.06 -5.59 -11.64
CA PRO A 92 -7.76 -4.23 -11.24
C PRO A 92 -6.57 -3.67 -12.04
N LYS A 93 -6.74 -2.47 -12.59
CA LYS A 93 -5.66 -1.69 -13.19
C LYS A 93 -4.71 -1.12 -12.14
N LYS A 94 -5.24 -0.87 -10.93
CA LYS A 94 -4.47 -0.36 -9.80
C LYS A 94 -4.96 -1.02 -8.51
N ILE A 95 -4.02 -1.30 -7.61
CA ILE A 95 -4.28 -1.74 -6.25
C ILE A 95 -3.63 -0.77 -5.26
N VAL A 96 -4.32 -0.45 -4.17
CA VAL A 96 -3.82 0.41 -3.09
C VAL A 96 -4.02 -0.31 -1.76
N TYR A 97 -2.98 -0.37 -0.93
CA TYR A 97 -3.02 -1.01 0.38
C TYR A 97 -3.43 -0.03 1.48
N CYS A 98 -4.27 -0.50 2.43
CA CYS A 98 -4.54 0.17 3.70
C CYS A 98 -4.92 -0.88 4.75
N ASP A 99 -4.13 -0.98 5.82
CA ASP A 99 -4.41 -1.75 7.04
C ASP A 99 -4.94 -3.19 6.82
N GLY A 100 -4.37 -3.89 5.84
CA GLY A 100 -4.78 -5.26 5.51
C GLY A 100 -5.87 -5.39 4.45
N PHE A 101 -6.38 -4.28 3.94
CA PHE A 101 -7.26 -4.24 2.79
C PHE A 101 -6.53 -3.78 1.53
N LEU A 102 -7.02 -4.28 0.40
CA LEU A 102 -6.67 -3.82 -0.93
C LEU A 102 -7.87 -3.09 -1.52
N LEU A 103 -7.65 -1.87 -1.98
CA LEU A 103 -8.58 -1.16 -2.85
C LEU A 103 -8.23 -1.53 -4.30
N CYS A 104 -9.07 -2.36 -4.91
CA CYS A 104 -8.95 -2.78 -6.30
C CYS A 104 -9.70 -1.80 -7.21
N ILE A 105 -8.99 -1.14 -8.12
CA ILE A 105 -9.54 -0.10 -9.00
C ILE A 105 -9.49 -0.60 -10.44
N SER A 106 -10.64 -0.61 -11.12
CA SER A 106 -10.80 -0.98 -12.53
C SER A 106 -11.60 0.08 -13.27
N ASP A 107 -11.76 -0.08 -14.60
CA ASP A 107 -12.64 0.79 -15.38
C ASP A 107 -14.12 0.61 -15.02
N GLN A 108 -14.49 -0.58 -14.52
CA GLN A 108 -15.87 -0.97 -14.24
C GLN A 108 -16.28 -0.73 -12.80
N GLY A 109 -15.37 -0.27 -11.94
CA GLY A 109 -15.68 0.00 -10.54
C GLY A 109 -14.50 -0.22 -9.60
N VAL A 110 -14.83 -0.17 -8.32
CA VAL A 110 -13.87 -0.29 -7.22
C VAL A 110 -14.36 -1.35 -6.24
N ALA A 111 -13.44 -2.14 -5.71
CA ALA A 111 -13.71 -3.08 -4.63
C ALA A 111 -12.73 -2.89 -3.47
N VAL A 112 -13.24 -3.09 -2.26
CA VAL A 112 -12.41 -3.39 -1.09
C VAL A 112 -12.27 -4.89 -0.99
N TRP A 113 -11.04 -5.37 -0.86
CA TRP A 113 -10.72 -6.78 -0.91
C TRP A 113 -9.79 -7.18 0.25
N ASN A 114 -10.17 -8.25 0.96
CA ASN A 114 -9.29 -9.00 1.85
C ASN A 114 -9.07 -10.41 1.23
N PRO A 115 -7.93 -10.64 0.56
CA PRO A 115 -7.65 -11.94 -0.06
C PRO A 115 -7.50 -13.10 0.93
N TRP A 116 -7.20 -12.82 2.20
CA TRP A 116 -6.97 -13.85 3.22
C TRP A 116 -8.27 -14.38 3.79
N LEU A 117 -9.25 -13.50 3.95
CA LEU A 117 -10.59 -13.89 4.37
C LEU A 117 -11.51 -14.23 3.19
N ARG A 118 -11.03 -14.08 1.95
CA ARG A 118 -11.82 -14.22 0.71
C ARG A 118 -13.06 -13.33 0.73
N GLN A 119 -12.90 -12.11 1.23
CA GLN A 119 -13.97 -11.14 1.32
C GLN A 119 -13.74 -10.06 0.29
N THR A 120 -14.76 -9.79 -0.50
CA THR A 120 -14.79 -8.70 -1.47
C THR A 120 -16.04 -7.88 -1.24
N ARG A 121 -15.91 -6.56 -1.25
CA ARG A 121 -17.03 -5.63 -1.24
C ARG A 121 -16.92 -4.69 -2.43
N TRP A 122 -17.84 -4.85 -3.36
CA TRP A 122 -17.96 -4.01 -4.54
C TRP A 122 -18.67 -2.70 -4.19
N LEU A 123 -18.24 -1.63 -4.85
CA LEU A 123 -18.84 -0.31 -4.73
C LEU A 123 -19.55 0.00 -6.04
N ASP A 124 -20.78 0.47 -5.94
CA ASP A 124 -21.62 0.73 -7.10
C ASP A 124 -20.92 1.68 -8.09
N TYR A 125 -21.00 1.28 -9.35
CA TYR A 125 -20.50 2.04 -10.47
C TYR A 125 -21.43 3.22 -10.74
N HIS A 126 -20.90 4.44 -10.62
CA HIS A 126 -21.58 5.61 -11.15
C HIS A 126 -21.00 5.95 -12.51
N GLU A 127 -21.78 5.65 -13.55
CA GLU A 127 -21.57 6.05 -14.93
C GLU A 127 -21.25 7.54 -15.01
N SER A 128 -19.99 7.84 -15.29
CA SER A 128 -19.57 9.16 -15.75
C SER A 128 -18.30 9.00 -16.58
N CYS A 129 -18.18 9.76 -17.65
CA CYS A 129 -16.91 9.96 -18.32
C CYS A 129 -15.95 10.69 -17.35
N GLY A 130 -14.65 10.36 -17.41
CA GLY A 130 -13.63 11.09 -16.64
C GLY A 130 -12.54 10.24 -15.97
N ILE A 131 -11.45 10.91 -15.63
CA ILE A 131 -10.31 10.31 -14.91
C ILE A 131 -10.68 10.25 -13.42
N ARG A 132 -10.60 9.05 -12.84
CA ARG A 132 -10.86 8.83 -11.42
C ARG A 132 -9.58 8.40 -10.70
N LYS A 133 -9.31 9.00 -9.56
CA LYS A 133 -8.23 8.62 -8.65
C LYS A 133 -8.83 8.27 -7.31
N TYR A 134 -8.31 7.22 -6.69
CA TYR A 134 -8.84 6.73 -5.42
C TYR A 134 -7.73 6.61 -4.38
N GLY A 135 -8.12 6.81 -3.12
CA GLY A 135 -7.34 6.44 -1.94
C GLY A 135 -8.27 5.80 -0.92
N ILE A 136 -7.71 5.01 0.00
CA ILE A 136 -8.42 4.38 1.10
C ILE A 136 -7.71 4.76 2.41
N LEU A 137 -8.48 5.06 3.44
CA LEU A 137 -7.97 5.37 4.77
C LEU A 137 -8.91 4.87 5.86
N TYR A 138 -8.37 4.63 7.04
CA TYR A 138 -9.14 4.31 8.24
C TYR A 138 -9.47 5.58 9.03
N ASP A 139 -10.74 5.98 9.09
CA ASP A 139 -11.14 7.12 9.90
C ASP A 139 -11.35 6.70 11.36
N ILE A 140 -10.45 7.19 12.22
CA ILE A 140 -10.45 6.91 13.67
C ILE A 140 -11.78 7.37 14.31
N LYS A 141 -12.35 8.50 13.88
CA LYS A 141 -13.56 9.08 14.49
C LYS A 141 -14.80 8.24 14.23
N SER A 142 -14.99 7.78 12.99
CA SER A 142 -16.10 6.89 12.63
C SER A 142 -15.79 5.42 12.90
N ASN A 143 -14.56 5.07 13.32
CA ASN A 143 -14.09 3.71 13.52
C ASN A 143 -14.38 2.84 12.28
N GLY A 144 -14.05 3.36 11.09
CA GLY A 144 -14.40 2.73 9.83
C GLY A 144 -13.53 3.19 8.67
N TYR A 145 -13.52 2.39 7.61
CA TYR A 145 -12.76 2.72 6.40
C TYR A 145 -13.56 3.64 5.49
N LYS A 146 -12.85 4.60 4.90
CA LYS A 146 -13.37 5.57 3.96
C LYS A 146 -12.55 5.57 2.68
N ILE A 147 -13.22 5.78 1.55
CA ILE A 147 -12.60 5.82 0.24
C ILE A 147 -12.74 7.22 -0.31
N LEU A 148 -11.60 7.85 -0.55
CA LEU A 148 -11.51 9.13 -1.20
C LEU A 148 -11.53 8.91 -2.71
N ARG A 149 -12.46 9.56 -3.42
CA ARG A 149 -12.56 9.58 -4.87
C ARG A 149 -12.36 11.01 -5.36
N TYR A 150 -11.37 11.18 -6.22
CA TYR A 150 -11.15 12.40 -6.98
C TYR A 150 -11.56 12.17 -8.44
N VAL A 151 -12.50 12.98 -8.94
CA VAL A 151 -13.06 12.88 -10.29
C VAL A 151 -12.67 14.12 -11.09
N ILE A 152 -12.08 13.89 -12.26
CA ILE A 152 -11.87 14.90 -13.30
C ILE A 152 -12.82 14.57 -14.44
N ASP A 153 -13.86 15.39 -14.60
CA ASP A 153 -14.72 15.34 -15.78
C ASP A 153 -13.95 15.90 -16.99
N LEU A 154 -13.95 15.17 -18.10
CA LEU A 154 -13.24 15.55 -19.33
C LEU A 154 -14.14 16.31 -20.31
N ASP A 155 -15.47 16.19 -20.17
CA ASP A 155 -16.44 16.77 -21.10
C ASP A 155 -16.87 18.19 -20.67
N ALA A 156 -16.74 18.50 -19.39
CA ALA A 156 -16.88 19.86 -18.88
C ALA A 156 -15.52 20.57 -18.86
N CYS A 157 -15.48 21.85 -19.25
CA CYS A 157 -14.30 22.71 -19.06
C CYS A 157 -13.70 22.51 -17.65
N LEU A 158 -12.39 22.76 -17.50
CA LEU A 158 -11.48 22.52 -16.34
C LEU A 158 -12.02 22.78 -14.91
N ALA A 159 -13.22 23.34 -14.76
CA ALA A 159 -13.93 23.69 -13.53
C ALA A 159 -14.65 22.54 -12.80
N ASN A 160 -14.95 21.39 -13.43
CA ASN A 160 -15.70 20.31 -12.77
C ASN A 160 -14.81 19.24 -12.12
N ARG A 161 -14.02 19.64 -11.12
CA ARG A 161 -13.31 18.72 -10.22
C ARG A 161 -14.20 18.39 -9.03
N LYS A 162 -14.42 17.11 -8.74
CA LYS A 162 -15.24 16.67 -7.59
C LYS A 162 -14.42 15.77 -6.67
N ILE A 163 -14.52 16.03 -5.38
CA ILE A 163 -14.00 15.15 -4.34
C ILE A 163 -15.19 14.53 -3.63
N GLN A 164 -15.15 13.22 -3.46
CA GLN A 164 -16.17 12.47 -2.77
C GLN A 164 -15.53 11.49 -1.80
N ILE A 165 -16.17 11.29 -0.67
CA ILE A 165 -15.80 10.30 0.33
C ILE A 165 -16.90 9.27 0.36
N TYR A 166 -16.56 8.01 0.15
CA TYR A 166 -17.45 6.90 0.42
C TYR A 166 -17.16 6.33 1.79
N GLU A 167 -18.19 6.20 2.62
CA GLU A 167 -18.09 5.58 3.93
C GLU A 167 -18.60 4.14 3.86
N ILE A 168 -17.70 3.18 4.13
CA ILE A 168 -18.02 1.75 4.01
C ILE A 168 -19.08 1.33 5.03
N ALA A 169 -19.07 1.90 6.22
CA ALA A 169 -20.05 1.56 7.27
C ALA A 169 -21.49 1.93 6.88
N SER A 170 -21.70 3.12 6.32
CA SER A 170 -23.03 3.65 5.96
C SER A 170 -23.45 3.37 4.51
N ASN A 171 -22.55 2.81 3.69
CA ASN A 171 -22.78 2.57 2.26
C ASN A 171 -23.16 3.84 1.48
N ALA A 172 -22.59 5.00 1.85
CA ALA A 172 -23.00 6.28 1.31
C ALA A 172 -21.82 7.08 0.76
N TRP A 173 -22.06 7.79 -0.35
CA TRP A 173 -21.17 8.80 -0.89
C TRP A 173 -21.53 10.18 -0.33
N LYS A 174 -20.52 10.91 0.14
CA LYS A 174 -20.61 12.32 0.52
C LYS A 174 -19.72 13.14 -0.42
N VAL A 175 -20.26 14.24 -0.96
CA VAL A 175 -19.46 15.23 -1.70
C VAL A 175 -18.75 16.14 -0.72
N VAL A 176 -17.46 16.39 -0.96
CA VAL A 176 -16.66 17.33 -0.18
C VAL A 176 -16.56 18.64 -0.95
N ASN A 177 -17.08 19.72 -0.37
CA ASN A 177 -16.89 21.07 -0.89
C ASN A 177 -15.49 21.53 -0.51
N VAL A 178 -14.55 21.38 -1.43
CA VAL A 178 -13.18 21.84 -1.24
C VAL A 178 -13.06 23.23 -1.86
N GLU A 179 -13.38 24.26 -1.06
CA GLU A 179 -13.07 25.65 -1.41
C GLU A 179 -11.53 25.80 -1.54
N ASP A 180 -11.11 26.41 -2.64
CA ASP A 180 -9.77 26.94 -2.95
C ASP A 180 -8.52 26.03 -2.95
N THR A 181 -8.57 24.76 -2.53
CA THR A 181 -7.35 23.90 -2.52
C THR A 181 -7.06 23.14 -3.81
N LEU A 182 -7.94 23.25 -4.81
CA LEU A 182 -7.90 22.52 -6.07
C LEU A 182 -7.32 23.32 -7.26
N LYS A 183 -6.99 24.60 -7.08
CA LYS A 183 -6.62 25.47 -8.21
C LYS A 183 -5.33 25.03 -8.92
N GLU A 184 -4.41 24.34 -8.26
CA GLU A 184 -3.03 24.30 -8.78
C GLU A 184 -2.41 22.92 -9.04
N ASN A 185 -2.94 21.78 -8.55
CA ASN A 185 -2.23 20.51 -8.70
C ASN A 185 -3.12 19.29 -9.00
N LEU A 186 -2.68 18.42 -9.92
CA LEU A 186 -3.24 17.10 -10.16
C LEU A 186 -2.99 16.21 -8.94
N ILE A 187 -4.04 15.68 -8.32
CA ILE A 187 -3.92 14.76 -7.17
C ILE A 187 -3.59 13.35 -7.68
N TYR A 188 -2.37 12.89 -7.43
CA TYR A 188 -1.91 11.54 -7.78
C TYR A 188 -2.05 10.58 -6.59
N LEU A 189 -3.27 10.13 -6.29
CA LEU A 189 -3.53 9.20 -5.17
C LEU A 189 -3.07 7.75 -5.42
N SER A 190 -2.64 7.42 -6.64
CA SER A 190 -2.28 6.04 -7.01
C SER A 190 -1.11 5.48 -6.19
N ASN A 191 -0.23 6.32 -5.66
CA ASN A 191 0.89 5.91 -4.81
C ASN A 191 0.75 6.49 -3.39
N SER A 192 -0.49 6.65 -2.95
CA SER A 192 -0.80 7.11 -1.59
C SER A 192 -0.62 5.98 -0.57
N VAL A 193 -0.31 6.37 0.66
CA VAL A 193 -0.28 5.48 1.82
C VAL A 193 -1.18 6.04 2.91
N SER A 194 -1.85 5.16 3.64
CA SER A 194 -2.63 5.56 4.82
C SER A 194 -1.81 5.32 6.08
N LEU A 195 -1.82 6.29 6.98
CA LEU A 195 -1.19 6.22 8.29
C LEU A 195 -2.02 7.04 9.27
N ASN A 196 -2.42 6.45 10.41
CA ASN A 196 -3.15 7.12 11.49
C ASN A 196 -4.38 7.91 11.02
N GLY A 197 -5.15 7.34 10.09
CA GLY A 197 -6.35 7.97 9.52
C GLY A 197 -6.14 9.19 8.65
N THR A 198 -4.91 9.36 8.18
CA THR A 198 -4.51 10.35 7.20
C THR A 198 -4.01 9.64 5.95
N LEU A 199 -4.37 10.17 4.79
CA LEU A 199 -3.86 9.71 3.49
C LEU A 199 -2.70 10.60 3.07
N TYR A 200 -1.52 10.04 2.84
CA TYR A 200 -0.33 10.76 2.41
C TYR A 200 0.03 10.39 0.98
N TYR A 201 0.48 11.36 0.19
CA TYR A 201 0.92 11.14 -1.19
C TYR A 201 1.97 12.15 -1.61
N ILE A 202 2.81 11.77 -2.59
CA ILE A 202 3.78 12.68 -3.18
C ILE A 202 3.06 13.57 -4.20
N ALA A 203 3.30 14.87 -4.12
CA ALA A 203 2.83 15.85 -5.10
C ALA A 203 4.01 16.61 -5.70
N PHE A 204 3.82 17.09 -6.94
CA PHE A 204 4.73 18.00 -7.60
C PHE A 204 4.02 19.33 -7.80
N THR A 205 4.68 20.43 -7.40
CA THR A 205 4.13 21.79 -7.46
C THR A 205 4.85 22.59 -8.54
N TYR A 206 4.07 23.25 -9.41
CA TYR A 206 4.53 24.16 -10.46
C TYR A 206 4.42 25.62 -9.99
N GLU A 207 5.32 26.05 -9.11
CA GLU A 207 5.50 27.47 -8.70
C GLU A 207 6.77 28.06 -9.34
N ASP A 208 7.20 29.25 -8.92
CA ASP A 208 8.45 29.92 -9.33
C ASP A 208 9.70 29.02 -9.19
N SER A 209 9.63 28.06 -8.26
CA SER A 209 10.52 26.91 -8.24
C SER A 209 9.65 25.65 -8.25
N CYS A 210 9.89 24.73 -9.17
CA CYS A 210 9.25 23.42 -9.15
C CYS A 210 9.74 22.65 -7.93
N TRP A 211 8.90 21.97 -7.16
CA TRP A 211 9.37 21.15 -6.03
C TRP A 211 8.41 20.00 -5.69
N TYR A 212 8.91 18.98 -4.98
CA TYR A 212 8.11 17.84 -4.53
C TYR A 212 7.76 17.93 -3.03
N SER A 213 6.48 17.71 -2.70
CA SER A 213 5.95 17.66 -1.33
C SER A 213 5.44 16.28 -0.96
N ILE A 214 5.35 16.03 0.34
CA ILE A 214 4.31 15.16 0.89
C ILE A 214 3.07 16.01 1.14
N ARG A 215 1.96 15.65 0.50
CA ARG A 215 0.63 16.18 0.80
C ARG A 215 -0.15 15.17 1.61
N ARG A 216 -1.13 15.67 2.36
CA ARG A 216 -2.00 14.83 3.16
C ARG A 216 -3.46 15.22 3.01
N PHE A 217 -4.34 14.26 3.30
CA PHE A 217 -5.78 14.44 3.41
C PHE A 217 -6.26 13.75 4.68
N THR A 218 -7.07 14.45 5.48
CA THR A 218 -7.67 13.88 6.70
C THR A 218 -9.18 13.88 6.61
N CYS A 219 -9.83 12.80 7.07
CA CYS A 219 -11.30 12.79 7.21
C CYS A 219 -11.79 13.70 8.34
N ALA A 220 -10.94 14.04 9.32
CA ALA A 220 -11.32 14.86 10.45
C ALA A 220 -11.61 16.31 10.06
N THR A 221 -10.82 16.87 9.13
CA THR A 221 -10.98 18.25 8.63
C THR A 221 -11.54 18.31 7.20
N GLU A 222 -11.55 17.20 6.49
CA GLU A 222 -11.92 17.10 5.06
C GLU A 222 -11.10 18.04 4.16
N LYS A 223 -9.87 18.39 4.59
CA LYS A 223 -8.97 19.31 3.90
C LYS A 223 -7.75 18.59 3.33
N PHE A 224 -7.20 19.20 2.28
CA PHE A 224 -5.90 18.85 1.72
C PHE A 224 -4.90 19.91 2.13
N ASP A 225 -3.75 19.48 2.63
CA ASP A 225 -2.67 20.38 3.01
C ASP A 225 -1.32 19.77 2.64
N THR A 226 -0.30 20.61 2.72
CA THR A 226 1.09 20.21 2.52
C THR A 226 1.68 19.87 3.87
N LEU A 227 2.16 18.64 4.03
CA LEU A 227 2.85 18.23 5.26
C LEU A 227 4.26 18.82 5.29
N CYS A 228 5.06 18.54 4.26
CA CYS A 228 6.44 19.01 4.18
C CYS A 228 6.99 18.89 2.75
N ARG A 229 8.14 19.54 2.49
CA ARG A 229 8.96 19.27 1.29
C ARG A 229 9.62 17.89 1.41
N LEU A 230 9.86 17.22 0.28
CA LEU A 230 10.66 16.00 0.27
C LEU A 230 12.12 16.29 0.65
N PRO A 231 12.81 15.38 1.36
CA PRO A 231 14.24 15.51 1.69
C PRO A 231 15.16 15.23 0.48
N CYS A 232 14.57 14.99 -0.68
CA CYS A 232 15.20 14.46 -1.88
C CYS A 232 15.73 15.57 -2.80
N LYS A 233 16.59 15.19 -3.76
CA LYS A 233 17.03 16.16 -4.78
C LYS A 233 15.83 16.54 -5.64
N ASN A 234 15.78 17.80 -6.06
CA ASN A 234 14.66 18.31 -6.84
C ASN A 234 14.81 18.07 -8.35
N VAL A 235 15.14 16.82 -8.72
CA VAL A 235 15.37 16.40 -10.10
C VAL A 235 14.13 15.72 -10.63
N ARG A 236 13.55 16.24 -11.71
CA ARG A 236 12.24 15.78 -12.22
C ARG A 236 12.28 14.32 -12.68
N GLU A 237 13.41 13.88 -13.21
CA GLU A 237 13.60 12.57 -13.80
C GLU A 237 13.74 11.46 -12.77
N ASN A 238 14.08 11.79 -11.52
CA ASN A 238 14.25 10.81 -10.45
C ASN A 238 12.93 10.09 -10.14
N THR A 239 13.02 8.79 -9.93
CA THR A 239 11.88 7.98 -9.49
C THR A 239 11.71 8.13 -7.99
N ARG A 240 10.47 8.33 -7.52
CA ARG A 240 10.15 8.48 -6.10
C ARG A 240 8.99 7.57 -5.70
N VAL A 241 9.15 6.86 -4.59
CA VAL A 241 8.14 5.93 -4.08
C VAL A 241 7.94 6.22 -2.61
N LEU A 242 6.68 6.38 -2.19
CA LEU A 242 6.28 6.56 -0.80
C LEU A 242 5.87 5.21 -0.21
N ALA A 243 6.32 4.89 0.99
CA ALA A 243 5.91 3.70 1.73
C ALA A 243 5.85 3.98 3.24
N LEU A 244 5.25 3.07 4.00
CA LEU A 244 5.28 3.11 5.46
C LEU A 244 6.62 2.55 5.99
N PHE A 245 7.15 3.17 7.04
CA PHE A 245 8.29 2.69 7.81
C PHE A 245 7.82 2.33 9.21
N LYS A 246 8.07 1.09 9.66
CA LYS A 246 7.60 0.56 10.95
C LYS A 246 6.10 0.73 11.26
N ARG A 247 5.31 1.10 10.24
CA ARG A 247 3.85 1.32 10.26
C ARG A 247 3.37 2.53 11.07
N ASP A 248 4.28 3.29 11.66
CA ASP A 248 3.99 4.51 12.39
C ASP A 248 4.66 5.76 11.76
N ARG A 249 5.49 5.54 10.73
CA ARG A 249 6.29 6.57 10.06
C ARG A 249 6.22 6.45 8.54
N LEU A 250 6.72 7.47 7.85
CA LEU A 250 6.85 7.47 6.40
C LEU A 250 8.29 7.19 5.97
N SER A 251 8.43 6.57 4.81
CA SER A 251 9.67 6.44 4.07
C SER A 251 9.50 6.89 2.63
N VAL A 252 10.57 7.43 2.06
CA VAL A 252 10.64 7.78 0.64
C VAL A 252 11.89 7.16 0.05
N LEU A 253 11.71 6.35 -0.98
CA LEU A 253 12.77 5.87 -1.85
C LEU A 253 12.90 6.84 -3.02
N GLU A 254 14.10 7.36 -3.25
CA GLU A 254 14.46 8.11 -4.45
C GLU A 254 15.53 7.34 -5.23
N GLN A 255 15.30 7.10 -6.53
CA GLN A 255 16.32 6.62 -7.45
C GLN A 255 16.75 7.75 -8.40
N CYS A 256 18.05 8.03 -8.42
CA CYS A 256 18.66 8.98 -9.35
C CYS A 256 18.61 8.45 -10.78
N ASP A 257 18.03 9.21 -11.72
CA ASP A 257 17.91 8.77 -13.12
C ASP A 257 19.27 8.68 -13.84
N ALA A 258 20.25 9.50 -13.42
CA ALA A 258 21.57 9.55 -14.04
C ALA A 258 22.53 8.48 -13.51
N THR A 259 22.47 8.14 -12.22
CA THR A 259 23.44 7.24 -11.57
C THR A 259 22.85 5.89 -11.15
N ASN A 260 21.52 5.73 -11.21
CA ASN A 260 20.76 4.62 -10.62
C ASN A 260 20.94 4.45 -9.10
N GLU A 261 21.65 5.36 -8.42
CA GLU A 261 21.80 5.35 -6.97
C GLU A 261 20.42 5.49 -6.31
N ILE A 262 20.17 4.65 -5.32
CA ILE A 262 18.95 4.74 -4.52
C ILE A 262 19.29 5.32 -3.15
N VAL A 263 18.51 6.30 -2.70
CA VAL A 263 18.56 6.81 -1.34
C VAL A 263 17.20 6.61 -0.69
N VAL A 264 17.20 6.01 0.50
CA VAL A 264 15.99 5.82 1.29
C VAL A 264 16.01 6.77 2.47
N TRP A 265 14.96 7.57 2.59
CA TRP A 265 14.73 8.50 3.69
C TRP A 265 13.59 7.98 4.56
N VAL A 266 13.68 8.17 5.87
CA VAL A 266 12.60 7.88 6.82
C VAL A 266 12.35 9.10 7.70
N THR A 267 11.11 9.30 8.16
CA THR A 267 10.87 10.34 9.16
C THR A 267 11.57 9.97 10.47
N LYS A 268 12.16 10.95 11.15
CA LYS A 268 12.90 10.74 12.39
C LYS A 268 11.94 10.31 13.51
N GLU A 269 10.85 11.03 13.64
CA GLU A 269 9.80 10.83 14.63
C GLU A 269 8.49 10.38 13.96
N ASN A 270 7.52 10.00 14.79
CA ASN A 270 6.18 9.67 14.36
C ASN A 270 5.46 10.94 13.85
N ILE A 271 4.67 10.78 12.79
CA ILE A 271 3.93 11.90 12.24
C ILE A 271 2.73 12.16 13.12
N LYS A 272 2.71 13.33 13.76
CA LYS A 272 1.55 13.83 14.48
C LYS A 272 0.63 14.56 13.50
N ASN A 273 -0.66 14.30 13.59
CA ASN A 273 -1.65 14.93 12.70
C ASN A 273 -1.99 16.37 13.09
N GLU A 274 -1.62 16.81 14.30
CA GLU A 274 -2.12 18.04 14.94
C GLU A 274 -1.07 19.14 15.12
N ASP A 275 0.22 18.84 15.00
CA ASP A 275 1.30 19.81 15.23
C ASP A 275 1.89 20.33 13.91
N ASP A 276 2.10 21.65 13.81
CA ASP A 276 2.86 22.32 12.74
C ASP A 276 4.39 22.11 12.89
N GLU A 277 4.82 21.12 13.68
CA GLU A 277 6.23 20.77 13.84
C GLU A 277 6.82 20.32 12.51
N ALA A 278 7.99 20.88 12.17
CA ALA A 278 8.68 20.54 10.94
C ALA A 278 9.01 19.04 10.89
N VAL A 279 8.55 18.34 9.85
CA VAL A 279 8.86 16.92 9.66
C VAL A 279 10.36 16.75 9.39
N LEU A 280 11.04 16.13 10.35
CA LEU A 280 12.46 15.80 10.24
C LEU A 280 12.64 14.47 9.52
N TRP A 281 13.49 14.47 8.50
CA TRP A 281 13.88 13.28 7.75
C TRP A 281 15.31 12.88 8.07
N VAL A 282 15.57 11.59 8.17
CA VAL A 282 16.91 11.03 8.27
C VAL A 282 17.17 10.11 7.09
N LYS A 283 18.40 10.15 6.57
CA LYS A 283 18.83 9.19 5.55
C LYS A 283 18.95 7.83 6.23
N PHE A 284 18.14 6.88 5.80
CA PHE A 284 18.14 5.52 6.35
C PHE A 284 19.28 4.69 5.76
N MET A 285 19.40 4.71 4.43
CA MET A 285 20.48 4.05 3.70
C MET A 285 20.68 4.64 2.30
N THR A 286 21.86 4.39 1.75
CA THR A 286 22.17 4.60 0.33
C THR A 286 22.52 3.25 -0.29
N VAL A 287 21.92 2.93 -1.42
CA VAL A 287 22.23 1.75 -2.22
C VAL A 287 23.00 2.21 -3.46
N SER A 288 24.30 1.97 -3.45
CA SER A 288 25.19 2.29 -4.57
C SER A 288 25.38 1.13 -5.55
N ILE A 289 24.84 -0.05 -5.22
CA ILE A 289 24.80 -1.20 -6.14
C ILE A 289 23.79 -0.90 -7.24
N SER A 290 24.16 -1.15 -8.48
CA SER A 290 23.30 -0.87 -9.64
C SER A 290 22.06 -1.78 -9.64
N ILE A 291 20.95 -1.22 -9.19
CA ILE A 291 19.60 -1.75 -9.45
C ILE A 291 19.11 -1.10 -10.75
N PRO A 292 18.45 -1.85 -11.66
CA PRO A 292 17.86 -1.26 -12.86
C PRO A 292 16.93 -0.10 -12.54
N LYS A 293 16.67 0.75 -13.55
CA LYS A 293 15.72 1.86 -13.40
C LYS A 293 14.36 1.33 -12.97
N LEU A 294 13.88 1.80 -11.82
CA LEU A 294 12.61 1.39 -11.24
C LEU A 294 11.41 1.85 -12.08
N TYR A 295 11.60 2.91 -12.86
CA TYR A 295 10.62 3.43 -13.80
C TYR A 295 11.21 3.52 -15.20
N HIS A 296 10.64 2.79 -16.15
CA HIS A 296 11.04 2.83 -17.55
C HIS A 296 10.08 3.72 -18.34
N LYS A 297 10.55 4.89 -18.80
CA LYS A 297 9.73 5.87 -19.56
C LYS A 297 9.31 5.38 -20.97
N ASN A 298 9.90 4.30 -21.49
CA ASN A 298 9.87 3.95 -22.91
C ASN A 298 9.02 2.70 -23.30
N TYR A 299 8.13 2.20 -22.45
CA TYR A 299 7.38 0.97 -22.77
C TYR A 299 5.86 1.06 -22.51
N ASN A 300 5.11 0.25 -23.27
CA ASN A 300 3.66 0.07 -23.18
C ASN A 300 3.18 -0.57 -21.84
N PHE A 301 4.07 -0.74 -20.86
CA PHE A 301 3.82 -1.45 -19.59
C PHE A 301 4.29 -0.57 -18.44
N ILE A 302 3.41 0.25 -17.89
CA ILE A 302 3.71 1.12 -16.75
C ILE A 302 3.24 0.41 -15.47
N CYS A 303 4.20 -0.11 -14.69
CA CYS A 303 3.94 -0.62 -13.35
C CYS A 303 4.78 0.20 -12.36
N ASP A 304 4.11 0.90 -11.44
CA ASP A 304 4.81 1.62 -10.37
C ASP A 304 5.59 0.62 -9.50
N PRO A 305 6.87 0.88 -9.19
CA PRO A 305 7.63 0.05 -8.25
C PRO A 305 7.03 0.12 -6.84
N CYS A 306 7.22 -0.93 -6.06
CA CYS A 306 6.86 -0.94 -4.65
C CYS A 306 8.00 -1.50 -3.80
N TYR A 307 8.11 -1.06 -2.55
CA TYR A 307 9.14 -1.55 -1.64
C TYR A 307 8.64 -1.61 -0.20
N PHE A 308 9.38 -2.34 0.62
CA PHE A 308 9.33 -2.21 2.08
C PHE A 308 10.74 -2.29 2.66
N ILE A 309 10.87 -1.80 3.89
CA ILE A 309 12.12 -1.83 4.65
C ILE A 309 11.96 -2.88 5.73
N ASP A 310 12.90 -3.81 5.80
CA ASP A 310 13.07 -4.73 6.91
C ASP A 310 14.15 -4.17 7.83
N ASP A 311 13.73 -3.48 8.89
CA ASP A 311 14.61 -2.83 9.87
C ASP A 311 15.03 -3.81 10.99
N THR A 312 15.47 -4.99 10.59
CA THR A 312 16.29 -5.89 11.42
C THR A 312 17.71 -5.32 11.54
N ASP A 313 18.57 -5.92 12.37
CA ASP A 313 19.95 -5.46 12.58
C ASP A 313 20.73 -5.28 11.25
N ASP A 314 20.40 -6.09 10.25
CA ASP A 314 21.00 -6.09 8.92
C ASP A 314 20.49 -4.99 7.97
N LYS A 315 19.39 -4.30 8.31
CA LYS A 315 18.69 -3.29 7.50
C LYS A 315 18.57 -3.64 6.02
N ARG A 316 17.45 -4.24 5.63
CA ARG A 316 17.25 -4.68 4.24
C ARG A 316 16.25 -3.81 3.51
N LEU A 317 16.56 -3.50 2.26
CA LEU A 317 15.62 -2.91 1.32
C LEU A 317 15.10 -3.99 0.39
N VAL A 318 13.78 -4.19 0.34
CA VAL A 318 13.15 -5.14 -0.57
C VAL A 318 12.30 -4.37 -1.56
N VAL A 319 12.67 -4.43 -2.85
CA VAL A 319 12.00 -3.70 -3.94
C VAL A 319 11.43 -4.69 -4.94
N CYS A 320 10.20 -4.47 -5.39
CA CYS A 320 9.59 -5.23 -6.46
C CYS A 320 9.10 -4.30 -7.58
N PHE A 321 9.43 -4.67 -8.83
CA PHE A 321 9.01 -3.97 -10.04
C PHE A 321 9.12 -4.91 -11.25
N GLY A 322 8.51 -4.50 -12.37
CA GLY A 322 8.66 -5.18 -13.65
C GLY A 322 9.99 -4.80 -14.31
N ASP A 323 10.74 -5.77 -14.82
CA ASP A 323 11.93 -5.49 -15.61
C ASP A 323 11.57 -4.91 -17.01
N GLN A 324 12.58 -4.71 -17.87
CA GLN A 324 12.39 -4.18 -19.22
C GLN A 324 11.46 -5.03 -20.12
N PHE A 325 11.19 -6.29 -19.76
CA PHE A 325 10.26 -7.18 -20.45
C PHE A 325 8.90 -7.25 -19.74
N GLY A 326 8.72 -6.48 -18.66
CA GLY A 326 7.55 -6.50 -17.79
C GLY A 326 7.51 -7.71 -16.86
N GLN A 327 8.59 -8.47 -16.71
CA GLN A 327 8.61 -9.61 -15.79
C GLN A 327 8.84 -9.15 -14.36
N ALA A 328 8.03 -9.64 -13.43
CA ALA A 328 8.15 -9.28 -12.02
C ALA A 328 9.48 -9.76 -11.43
N CYS A 329 10.23 -8.85 -10.84
CA CYS A 329 11.48 -9.13 -10.14
C CYS A 329 11.41 -8.60 -8.71
N ILE A 330 12.00 -9.33 -7.77
CA ILE A 330 12.26 -8.85 -6.41
C ILE A 330 13.76 -8.67 -6.23
N TYR A 331 14.16 -7.53 -5.73
CA TYR A 331 15.52 -7.20 -5.36
C TYR A 331 15.59 -7.02 -3.85
N ILE A 332 16.49 -7.76 -3.21
CA ILE A 332 16.77 -7.68 -1.78
C ILE A 332 18.19 -7.11 -1.65
N VAL A 333 18.30 -5.96 -1.00
CA VAL A 333 19.57 -5.30 -0.71
C VAL A 333 19.87 -5.44 0.77
N LYS A 334 21.07 -5.91 1.08
CA LYS A 334 21.62 -5.99 2.44
C LYS A 334 23.06 -5.48 2.42
N GLY A 335 23.32 -4.30 2.98
CA GLY A 335 24.63 -3.67 2.91
C GLY A 335 25.12 -3.50 1.46
N HIS A 336 26.20 -4.20 1.10
CA HIS A 336 26.79 -4.23 -0.25
C HIS A 336 26.38 -5.45 -1.08
N GLU A 337 25.44 -6.25 -0.59
CA GLU A 337 24.93 -7.43 -1.29
C GLU A 337 23.58 -7.11 -1.95
N LEU A 338 23.44 -7.58 -3.18
CA LEU A 338 22.20 -7.52 -3.95
C LEU A 338 21.81 -8.92 -4.37
N LYS A 339 20.65 -9.38 -3.91
CA LYS A 339 20.03 -10.61 -4.41
C LYS A 339 18.83 -10.27 -5.28
N LYS A 340 18.88 -10.71 -6.54
CA LYS A 340 17.74 -10.68 -7.45
C LYS A 340 17.04 -12.03 -7.40
N ILE A 341 15.76 -12.04 -7.09
CA ILE A 341 14.90 -13.22 -7.23
C ILE A 341 13.96 -12.93 -8.39
N LYS A 342 14.11 -13.72 -9.48
CA LYS A 342 13.10 -13.75 -10.54
C LYS A 342 11.92 -14.54 -10.01
N ILE A 343 10.74 -13.95 -10.09
CA ILE A 343 9.51 -14.70 -9.88
C ILE A 343 9.35 -15.60 -11.09
N ASP A 344 8.93 -16.86 -10.89
CA ASP A 344 8.66 -17.80 -11.99
C ASP A 344 7.97 -17.07 -13.13
N PRO A 345 8.40 -17.27 -14.38
CA PRO A 345 7.98 -16.44 -15.50
C PRO A 345 6.46 -16.41 -15.53
N MET A 346 5.91 -15.27 -15.11
CA MET A 346 4.52 -14.99 -15.32
C MET A 346 4.34 -15.04 -16.83
N VAL A 347 3.32 -15.79 -17.29
CA VAL A 347 2.99 -15.88 -18.72
C VAL A 347 2.70 -14.48 -19.30
N GLU A 348 2.45 -13.50 -18.44
CA GLU A 348 2.09 -12.13 -18.77
C GLU A 348 2.92 -11.11 -18.00
N SER A 349 3.07 -9.93 -18.59
CA SER A 349 3.72 -8.78 -17.96
C SER A 349 2.95 -8.26 -16.74
N LEU A 350 3.71 -7.79 -15.76
CA LEU A 350 3.21 -7.12 -14.56
C LEU A 350 2.50 -5.81 -14.92
N THR A 351 1.28 -5.64 -14.44
CA THR A 351 0.47 -4.43 -14.59
C THR A 351 0.45 -3.61 -13.29
N ASN A 352 0.59 -4.28 -12.14
CA ASN A 352 0.64 -3.62 -10.84
C ASN A 352 1.40 -4.42 -9.78
N VAL A 353 2.02 -3.72 -8.84
CA VAL A 353 2.57 -4.32 -7.62
C VAL A 353 2.24 -3.47 -6.40
N CYS A 354 1.98 -4.15 -5.28
CA CYS A 354 1.74 -3.51 -3.99
C CYS A 354 2.36 -4.33 -2.86
N ALA A 355 3.07 -3.67 -1.94
CA ALA A 355 3.46 -4.25 -0.68
C ALA A 355 2.22 -4.34 0.21
N TYR A 356 1.97 -5.52 0.74
CA TYR A 356 0.75 -5.86 1.44
C TYR A 356 1.07 -6.71 2.66
N ILE A 357 0.43 -6.39 3.77
CA ILE A 357 0.55 -7.16 5.01
C ILE A 357 -0.76 -7.92 5.20
N PRO A 358 -0.74 -9.25 5.20
CA PRO A 358 -1.95 -10.03 5.39
C PRO A 358 -2.55 -9.82 6.77
N SER A 359 -3.88 -9.71 6.80
CA SER A 359 -4.64 -9.29 7.97
C SER A 359 -5.87 -10.15 8.18
N LEU A 360 -6.25 -10.31 9.44
CA LEU A 360 -7.48 -10.97 9.88
C LEU A 360 -8.63 -9.99 10.11
N VAL A 361 -8.46 -8.70 9.79
CA VAL A 361 -9.55 -7.71 9.86
C VAL A 361 -10.63 -8.06 8.82
N PRO A 362 -11.88 -8.32 9.25
CA PRO A 362 -12.97 -8.60 8.32
C PRO A 362 -13.48 -7.32 7.66
N ILE A 363 -13.92 -7.43 6.40
CA ILE A 363 -14.68 -6.36 5.76
C ILE A 363 -16.06 -6.28 6.42
N LEU A 364 -16.35 -5.16 7.09
CA LEU A 364 -17.64 -4.93 7.75
C LEU A 364 -18.76 -4.70 6.70
N GLY A 365 -19.97 -5.19 7.00
CA GLY A 365 -21.18 -4.92 6.21
C GLY A 365 -21.51 -5.92 5.11
N GLN A 366 -20.98 -7.14 5.14
CA GLN A 366 -21.56 -8.26 4.38
C GLN A 366 -22.72 -8.84 5.20
N ILE A 367 -23.96 -8.61 4.74
CA ILE A 367 -25.15 -9.36 5.18
C ILE A 367 -25.42 -10.43 4.12
#